data_AF-K7NG61-F1
#
_entry.id   AF-K7NG61-F1
#
_cell.length_a   1.000
_cell.length_b   1.000
_cell.length_c   1.000
_cell.angle_alpha   90.00
_cell.angle_beta   90.00
_cell.angle_gamma   90.00
#
_symmetry.space_group_name_H-M   'P 1'
#
loop_
_entity.id
_entity.type
_entity.pdbx_description
1 polymer ?
#
loop_
_entity_poly.entity_id
_entity_poly.type
_entity_poly.pdbx_seq_one_letter_code
_entity_poly.pdbx_strand_id
1 'polypeptide(L)' 'ETLRKYPTLHTLTRVCTKPYQVPGTKFVIEEGIQVLIPVYSLHHDPQYFPDPERFDPDRFSDNNKSSITPFTFLPFGDGP' A
#
# COMPACT_ATOMS: atom_id res chain seq x y z
N GLU A 1 -3.89 9.58 9.30
CA GLU A 1 -3.44 8.67 10.37
C GLU A 1 -4.48 7.62 10.78
N THR A 2 -5.73 7.95 11.14
CA THR A 2 -6.72 6.91 11.54
C THR A 2 -6.90 5.82 10.48
N LEU A 3 -7.06 6.19 9.20
CA LEU A 3 -7.18 5.23 8.10
C LEU A 3 -5.87 4.48 7.78
N ARG A 4 -4.73 4.94 8.29
CA ARG A 4 -3.47 4.20 8.21
C ARG A 4 -3.44 3.12 9.29
N LYS A 5 -3.68 3.50 10.55
CA LYS A 5 -3.63 2.55 11.67
C LYS A 5 -4.80 1.56 11.67
N TYR A 6 -5.97 1.99 11.19
CA TYR A 6 -7.19 1.19 11.14
C TYR A 6 -7.83 1.31 9.75
N PRO A 7 -7.24 0.68 8.72
CA PRO A 7 -7.78 0.74 7.37
C PRO A 7 -9.12 0.00 7.29
N THR A 8 -10.09 0.59 6.61
CA THR A 8 -11.42 -0.04 6.40
C THR A 8 -11.29 -1.35 5.62
N LEU A 9 -10.39 -1.38 4.63
CA LEU A 9 -10.06 -2.57 3.85
C LEU A 9 -8.61 -2.96 4.13
N HIS A 10 -8.43 -4.15 4.70
CA HIS A 10 -7.10 -4.67 5.05
C HIS A 10 -6.32 -5.15 3.82
N THR A 11 -7.04 -5.48 2.75
CA THR A 11 -6.50 -6.01 1.51
C THR A 11 -7.24 -5.41 0.32
N LEU A 12 -6.50 -5.04 -0.73
CA LEU A 12 -7.07 -4.70 -2.04
C LEU A 12 -6.80 -5.83 -3.02
N THR A 13 -7.65 -5.95 -4.03
CA THR A 13 -7.52 -6.96 -5.08
C THR A 13 -7.32 -6.31 -6.44
N ARG A 14 -6.51 -6.93 -7.28
CA ARG A 14 -6.37 -6.60 -8.71
C ARG A 14 -6.40 -7.88 -9.51
N VAL A 15 -6.88 -7.83 -10.74
CA VAL A 15 -6.81 -8.94 -11.69
C VAL A 15 -5.87 -8.54 -12.81
N CYS A 16 -4.92 -9.41 -13.14
CA CYS A 16 -4.00 -9.21 -14.23
C CYS A 16 -4.76 -9.31 -15.57
N THR A 17 -4.83 -8.23 -16.34
CA THR A 17 -5.56 -8.21 -17.62
C THR A 17 -4.67 -8.50 -18.83
N LYS A 18 -3.35 -8.51 -18.63
CA LYS A 18 -2.33 -8.87 -19.61
C LYS A 18 -1.10 -9.38 -18.86
N PRO A 19 -0.40 -10.43 -19.37
CA PRO A 19 0.78 -10.97 -18.69
C PRO A 19 1.77 -9.87 -18.28
N TYR A 20 2.17 -9.87 -17.00
CA TYR A 20 2.99 -8.82 -16.42
C TYR A 20 4.25 -9.40 -15.77
N GLN A 21 5.42 -9.08 -16.32
CA GLN A 21 6.68 -9.41 -15.69
C GLN A 21 6.96 -8.45 -14.53
N VAL A 22 7.09 -8.99 -13.32
CA VAL A 22 7.37 -8.16 -12.13
C VAL A 22 8.78 -7.57 -12.26
N PRO A 23 8.94 -6.23 -12.19
CA PRO A 23 10.22 -5.56 -12.37
C PRO A 23 11.31 -6.13 -11.47
N GLY A 24 12.50 -6.34 -12.04
CA GLY A 24 13.65 -6.90 -11.32
C GLY A 24 13.57 -8.41 -11.07
N THR A 25 12.56 -9.11 -11.58
CA THR A 25 12.41 -10.56 -11.41
C THR A 25 12.16 -11.27 -12.76
N LYS A 26 12.26 -12.61 -12.74
CA LYS A 26 11.81 -13.47 -13.86
C LYS A 26 10.35 -13.91 -13.70
N PHE A 27 9.66 -13.45 -12.65
CA PHE A 27 8.31 -13.88 -12.34
C PHE A 27 7.32 -13.12 -13.22
N VAL A 28 6.40 -13.87 -13.83
CA VAL A 28 5.32 -13.34 -14.67
C VAL A 28 3.99 -13.65 -13.99
N ILE A 29 3.19 -12.60 -13.82
CA ILE A 29 1.79 -12.74 -13.41
C ILE A 29 1.00 -12.97 -14.69
N GLU A 30 0.43 -14.16 -14.82
CA GLU A 30 -0.38 -14.53 -15.98
C GLU A 30 -1.73 -13.80 -15.99
N GLU A 31 -2.31 -13.65 -17.18
CA GLU A 31 -3.65 -13.08 -17.34
C GLU A 31 -4.70 -13.86 -16.53
N GLY A 32 -5.64 -13.14 -15.91
CA GLY A 32 -6.69 -13.70 -15.08
C GLY A 32 -6.27 -13.98 -13.63
N ILE A 33 -4.98 -13.91 -13.30
CA ILE A 33 -4.52 -14.11 -11.92
C ILE A 33 -4.90 -12.92 -11.04
N GLN A 34 -5.48 -13.23 -9.88
CA GLN A 34 -5.78 -12.24 -8.84
C GLN A 34 -4.55 -11.98 -7.97
N VAL A 35 -4.23 -10.70 -7.79
CA VAL A 35 -3.18 -10.20 -6.91
C VAL A 35 -3.82 -9.56 -5.68
N LEU A 36 -3.29 -9.89 -4.51
CA LEU A 36 -3.69 -9.30 -3.23
C LEU A 36 -2.64 -8.29 -2.79
N ILE A 37 -3.08 -7.07 -2.50
CA ILE A 37 -2.24 -5.99 -1.96
C ILE A 37 -2.53 -5.89 -0.47
N PRO A 38 -1.57 -6.22 0.42
CA PRO A 38 -1.78 -6.26 1.86
C PRO A 38 -1.70 -4.84 2.47
N VAL A 39 -2.78 -4.06 2.32
CA VAL A 39 -2.85 -2.67 2.78
C VAL A 39 -2.53 -2.53 4.26
N TYR A 40 -3.10 -3.40 5.11
CA TYR A 40 -2.84 -3.35 6.56
C TYR A 40 -1.35 -3.53 6.86
N SER A 41 -0.71 -4.51 6.21
CA SER A 41 0.72 -4.77 6.41
C SER A 41 1.57 -3.61 5.92
N LEU A 42 1.26 -3.03 4.75
CA LEU A 42 1.97 -1.85 4.23
C LEU A 42 1.85 -0.65 5.18
N HIS A 43 0.65 -0.44 5.73
CA HIS A 43 0.37 0.64 6.67
C HIS A 43 1.09 0.47 8.02
N HIS A 44 1.44 -0.76 8.40
CA HIS A 44 2.12 -1.09 9.66
C HIS A 44 3.58 -1.49 9.48
N ASP A 45 4.13 -1.40 8.26
CA ASP A 45 5.53 -1.71 8.01
C ASP A 45 6.41 -0.54 8.53
N PRO A 46 7.30 -0.79 9.51
CA PRO A 46 8.17 0.25 10.06
C PRO A 46 9.15 0.83 9.03
N GLN A 47 9.38 0.15 7.90
CA GLN A 47 10.13 0.69 6.76
C GLN A 47 9.47 1.94 6.17
N TYR A 48 8.13 1.99 6.15
CA TYR A 48 7.35 3.10 5.56
C TYR A 48 6.75 4.01 6.63
N PHE A 49 6.43 3.46 7.81
CA PHE A 49 5.85 4.20 8.92
C PHE A 49 6.62 3.90 10.22
N PRO A 50 7.68 4.66 10.56
CA PRO A 50 8.46 4.45 11.77
C PRO A 50 7.58 4.52 13.02
N ASP A 51 7.73 3.62 13.99
CA ASP A 51 6.79 3.46 15.13
C ASP A 51 5.32 3.30 14.68
N PRO A 52 5.00 2.27 13.85
CA PRO A 52 3.71 2.16 13.17
C PRO A 52 2.54 1.97 14.15
N GLU A 53 2.82 1.48 15.36
CA GLU A 53 1.82 1.31 16.40
C GLU A 53 1.45 2.62 17.11
N ARG A 54 2.30 3.65 17.04
CA ARG A 54 1.98 4.96 17.60
C ARG A 54 1.04 5.70 16.66
N PHE A 55 -0.08 6.17 17.20
CA PHE A 55 -0.92 7.13 16.50
C PHE A 55 -0.20 8.48 16.43
N ASP A 56 0.17 8.90 15.23
CA ASP A 56 0.91 10.14 14.99
C ASP A 56 0.27 10.92 13.81
N PRO A 57 -0.58 11.93 14.09
CA PRO A 57 -1.25 12.69 13.05
C PRO A 57 -0.28 13.55 12.21
N ASP A 58 0.88 13.92 12.77
CA ASP A 58 1.82 14.82 12.11
C ASP A 58 2.49 14.19 10.88
N ARG A 59 2.46 12.86 10.74
CA ARG A 59 2.89 12.15 9.51
C ARG A 59 2.17 12.66 8.26
N PHE A 60 0.93 13.10 8.42
CA PHE A 60 0.07 13.57 7.34
C PHE A 60 -0.08 15.10 7.30
N SER A 61 0.73 15.83 8.09
CA SER A 61 0.81 17.29 8.01
C SER A 61 1.36 17.75 6.66
N ASP A 62 1.11 19.01 6.28
CA ASP A 62 1.60 19.55 5.01
C ASP A 62 3.12 19.49 4.85
N ASN A 63 3.86 19.57 5.96
CA ASN A 63 5.32 19.50 5.97
C ASN A 63 5.85 18.07 5.79
N ASN A 64 5.10 17.06 6.24
CA ASN A 64 5.56 15.67 6.27
C ASN A 64 4.90 14.78 5.21
N LYS A 65 3.75 15.16 4.65
CA LYS A 65 3.02 14.31 3.69
C LYS A 65 3.85 13.93 2.46
N SER A 66 4.84 14.74 2.08
CA SER A 66 5.77 14.46 0.98
C SER A 66 6.78 13.36 1.29
N SER A 67 7.00 13.02 2.56
CA SER A 67 7.88 11.92 2.96
C SER A 67 7.21 10.54 2.89
N ILE A 68 5.89 10.49 2.65
CA ILE A 68 5.16 9.23 2.51
C ILE A 68 5.55 8.58 1.19
N THR A 69 6.10 7.37 1.24
CA THR A 69 6.48 6.63 0.05
C THR A 69 5.24 6.33 -0.81
N PRO A 70 5.27 6.61 -2.13
CA PRO A 70 4.15 6.31 -3.01
C PRO A 70 3.67 4.85 -2.88
N PHE A 71 2.35 4.63 -3.00
CA PHE A 71 1.70 3.31 -2.92
C PHE A 71 1.82 2.58 -1.57
N THR A 72 2.33 3.24 -0.52
CA THR A 72 2.38 2.67 0.85
C THR A 72 1.23 3.12 1.73
N PHE A 73 0.54 4.22 1.38
CA PHE A 73 -0.70 4.65 2.01
C PHE A 73 -1.87 4.57 1.01
N LEU A 74 -2.58 3.45 1.02
CA LEU A 74 -3.70 3.16 0.11
C LEU A 74 -5.07 3.02 0.83
N PRO A 75 -5.56 4.04 1.57
CA PRO A 75 -6.80 3.93 2.34
C PRO A 75 -8.05 3.74 1.46
N PHE A 76 -8.00 4.18 0.20
CA PHE A 76 -9.08 4.07 -0.78
C PHE A 76 -8.62 3.37 -2.08
N GLY A 77 -7.45 2.70 -2.03
CA GLY A 77 -6.78 2.20 -3.23
C GLY A 77 -6.18 3.31 -4.10
N ASP A 78 -5.80 2.93 -5.32
CA ASP A 78 -5.28 3.82 -6.34
C ASP A 78 -5.59 3.26 -7.74
N GLY A 79 -5.71 4.15 -8.73
CA GLY A 79 -6.12 3.84 -10.10
C GLY A 79 -7.64 3.93 -10.38
N PRO A 80 -8.05 3.82 -11.66
CA PRO A 80 -9.45 3.72 -12.09
C PRO A 80 -10.05 2.30 -11.98
#